data_AF-A0A8T3QHZ9-F1
#
_entry.id   AF-A0A8T3QHZ9-F1
#
_cell.length_a   1.000
_cell.length_b   1.000
_cell.length_c   1.000
_cell.angle_alpha   90.00
_cell.angle_beta   90.00
_cell.angle_gamma   90.00
#
_symmetry.space_group_name_H-M   'P 1'
#
loop_
_entity.id
_entity.type
_entity.pdbx_description
1 polymer ?
#
loop_
_entity_poly.entity_id
_entity_poly.type
_entity_poly.pdbx_seq_one_letter_code
_entity_poly.pdbx_strand_id
1 'polypeptide(L)' 'MYDETDQLITLTSPGPKSVGYRYDLDGNRTKLIYPDATAVTYAI' A
#
# COMPACT_ATOMS: atom_id res chain seq x y z
N MET A 1 5.94 -0.29 7.35
CA MET A 1 5.14 0.63 8.20
C MET A 1 3.72 0.12 8.17
N TYR A 2 3.02 0.19 9.30
CA TYR A 2 1.63 -0.25 9.46
C TYR A 2 0.76 0.94 9.89
N ASP A 3 -0.54 0.89 9.62
CA ASP A 3 -1.52 1.85 10.15
C ASP A 3 -2.04 1.44 11.53
N GLU A 4 -2.98 2.24 12.08
CA GLU A 4 -3.60 2.04 13.39
C GLU A 4 -4.42 0.74 13.51
N THR A 5 -4.64 0.04 12.40
CA THR A 5 -5.37 -1.24 12.32
C THR A 5 -4.46 -2.43 12.01
N ASP A 6 -3.14 -2.26 12.20
CA ASP A 6 -2.10 -3.24 11.86
C ASP A 6 -2.06 -3.61 10.37
N GLN A 7 -2.57 -2.75 9.48
CA GLN A 7 -2.51 -2.98 8.03
C GLN A 7 -1.24 -2.38 7.44
N LEU A 8 -0.60 -3.11 6.53
CA LEU A 8 0.69 -2.75 5.97
C LEU A 8 0.56 -1.57 5.00
N ILE A 9 0.88 -0.35 5.43
CA ILE A 9 0.84 0.85 4.56
C ILE A 9 2.05 0.97 3.63
N THR A 10 3.21 0.45 4.03
CA THR A 10 4.44 0.56 3.23
C THR A 10 5.36 -0.62 3.50
N LEU A 11 5.76 -1.28 2.42
CA LEU A 11 6.81 -2.30 2.43
C LEU A 11 8.05 -1.72 1.77
N THR A 12 9.10 -1.52 2.58
CA THR A 12 10.42 -1.13 2.07
C THR A 12 11.23 -2.39 1.87
N SER A 13 11.56 -2.75 0.62
CA SER A 13 12.51 -3.83 0.36
C SER A 13 13.94 -3.35 0.65
N PRO A 14 14.91 -4.25 0.90
CA PRO A 14 16.32 -3.86 0.99
C PRO A 14 16.81 -3.34 -0.39
N GLY A 15 16.63 -2.04 -0.62
CA GLY A 15 16.88 -1.30 -1.85
C GLY A 15 16.08 0.02 -1.89
N PRO A 16 16.21 0.88 -2.92
CA PRO A 16 15.45 2.13 -3.03
C PRO A 16 13.97 1.91 -3.42
N LYS A 17 13.47 0.68 -3.31
CA LYS A 17 12.16 0.27 -3.78
C LYS A 17 11.21 0.14 -2.60
N SER A 18 10.24 1.05 -2.52
CA SER A 18 9.13 1.00 -1.58
C SER A 18 7.82 0.74 -2.32
N VAL A 19 7.00 -0.16 -1.76
CA VAL A 19 5.64 -0.42 -2.23
C VAL A 19 4.69 0.16 -1.19
N GLY A 20 3.78 1.03 -1.62
CA GLY A 20 2.75 1.64 -0.79
C GLY A 20 1.40 0.94 -0.96
N TYR A 21 0.63 0.84 0.12
CA TYR A 21 -0.71 0.28 0.11
C TYR A 21 -1.68 1.26 0.75
N ARG A 22 -2.94 1.27 0.29
CA ARG A 22 -4.05 1.96 0.95
C ARG A 22 -5.25 1.04 1.07
N TYR A 23 -5.95 1.22 2.16
CA TYR A 23 -7.12 0.44 2.53
C TYR A 23 -8.31 1.38 2.77
N ASP A 24 -9.53 0.87 2.60
CA ASP A 24 -10.73 1.53 3.09
C ASP A 24 -10.95 1.26 4.60
N LEU A 25 -12.02 1.82 5.16
CA LEU A 25 -12.36 1.64 6.58
C LEU A 25 -12.77 0.20 6.92
N ASP A 26 -13.18 -0.58 5.93
CA ASP A 26 -13.56 -1.99 6.07
C ASP A 26 -12.33 -2.92 5.95
N GLY A 27 -11.15 -2.38 5.65
CA GLY A 27 -9.89 -3.12 5.49
C GLY A 27 -9.68 -3.72 4.10
N ASN A 28 -10.51 -3.35 3.11
CA ASN A 28 -10.28 -3.75 1.72
C ASN A 28 -9.18 -2.90 1.10
N ARG A 29 -8.25 -3.54 0.39
CA ARG A 29 -7.18 -2.84 -0.31
C ARG A 29 -7.72 -2.07 -1.52
N THR A 30 -7.72 -0.75 -1.44
CA THR A 30 -8.20 0.15 -2.51
C THR A 30 -7.09 0.61 -3.45
N LYS A 31 -5.83 0.63 -3.00
CA LYS A 31 -4.71 1.12 -3.82
C LYS A 31 -3.38 0.42 -3.55
N LEU A 32 -2.63 0.20 -4.61
CA LEU A 32 -1.25 -0.28 -4.61
C LEU A 32 -0.37 0.71 -5.39
N ILE A 33 0.72 1.16 -4.79
CA ILE A 33 1.66 2.13 -5.38
C ILE A 33 3.03 1.46 -5.46
N TYR A 34 3.58 1.37 -6.67
CA TYR A 34 4.86 0.76 -6.94
C TYR A 34 6.02 1.77 -6.87
N PRO A 35 7.27 1.29 -6.74
CA PRO A 35 8.46 2.16 -6.68
C PRO A 35 8.68 3.05 -7.90
N ASP A 36 8.14 2.65 -9.06
CA ASP A 36 8.21 3.40 -10.32
C ASP A 36 7.09 4.46 -10.44
N ALA A 37 6.41 4.77 -9.33
CA ALA A 37 5.24 5.63 -9.23
C ALA A 37 3.99 5.14 -9.98
N THR A 38 4.01 3.92 -10.56
CA THR A 38 2.79 3.32 -11.09
C THR A 38 1.86 2.95 -9.94
N ALA A 39 0.55 3.09 -10.17
CA ALA A 39 -0.44 2.77 -9.16
C ALA A 39 -1.60 1.97 -9.75
N VAL A 40 -2.00 0.92 -9.05
CA VAL A 40 -3.20 0.14 -9.34
C VAL A 40 -4.27 0.53 -8.33
N THR A 41 -5.44 0.89 -8.85
CA THR A 41 -6.62 1.20 -8.03
C THR A 41 -7.60 0.06 -8.17
N TYR A 42 -8.07 -0.46 -7.05
CA TYR A 42 -9.10 -1.48 -6.99
C TYR A 42 -10.45 -0.78 -6.84
N ALA A 43 -11.40 -1.13 -7.71
CA ALA A 43 -12.80 -0.80 -7.48
C ALA A 43 -13.37 -1.80 -6.46
N ILE A 44 -13.99 -1.27 -5.41
CA ILE A 44 -14.74 -2.04 -4.41
C ILE A 44 -16.11 -2.45 -4.95
#